data_AF-A0A537KQ04-F1
#
_entry.id   AF-A0A537KQ04-F1
#
_cell.length_a   1.000
_cell.length_b   1.000
_cell.length_c   1.000
_cell.angle_alpha   90.00
_cell.angle_beta   90.00
_cell.angle_gamma   90.00
#
_symmetry.space_group_name_H-M   'P 1'
#
loop_
_entity.id
_entity.type
_entity.pdbx_description
1 polymer ?
#
loop_
_entity_poly.entity_id
_entity_poly.type
_entity_poly.pdbx_seq_one_letter_code
_entity_poly.pdbx_strand_id
1 'polypeptide(L)'
;MIANSRSEVEKTIKDYIVLQEMFRLYAKKRNDLEKEYNKLLANYNEGENNYSLDQADKIYNVYREMISCEEQSKIANDNFGEAENELKKIGQILYEATIHAEISLPAINGTAAHTRSVTISFSNGGVTVR
;
A
#
# COMPACT_ATOMS: atom_id res chain seq x y z
N MET A 1 7.52 -32.70 8.03
CA MET A 1 7.96 -31.45 7.36
C MET A 1 6.82 -30.57 6.80
N ILE A 2 5.54 -30.91 7.00
CA ILE A 2 4.38 -30.19 6.39
C ILE A 2 3.97 -28.91 7.16
N ALA A 3 4.44 -28.72 8.40
CA ALA A 3 4.09 -27.55 9.21
C ALA A 3 4.74 -26.24 8.72
N ASN A 4 5.95 -26.30 8.13
CA ASN A 4 6.65 -25.11 7.65
C ASN A 4 6.05 -24.53 6.37
N SER A 5 5.61 -25.37 5.43
CA SER A 5 5.06 -24.91 4.15
C SER A 5 3.71 -24.21 4.30
N ARG A 6 2.85 -24.65 5.24
CA ARG A 6 1.62 -23.93 5.57
C ARG A 6 1.89 -22.53 6.14
N SER A 7 2.91 -22.41 6.98
CA SER A 7 3.32 -21.13 7.57
C SER A 7 3.89 -20.17 6.52
N GLU A 8 4.60 -20.67 5.51
CA GLU A 8 5.14 -19.84 4.42
C GLU A 8 4.02 -19.31 3.50
N VAL A 9 3.08 -20.17 3.10
CA VAL A 9 1.92 -19.77 2.29
C VAL A 9 1.07 -18.73 3.03
N GLU A 10 0.79 -18.95 4.32
CA GLU A 10 0.03 -18.00 5.13
C GLU A 10 0.76 -16.65 5.26
N LYS A 11 2.10 -16.66 5.37
CA LYS A 11 2.90 -15.45 5.37
C LYS A 11 2.81 -14.71 4.03
N THR A 12 2.97 -15.39 2.89
CA THR A 12 2.87 -14.77 1.57
C THR A 12 1.49 -14.13 1.35
N ILE A 13 0.43 -14.78 1.84
CA ILE A 13 -0.94 -14.26 1.83
C ILE A 13 -1.03 -12.96 2.64
N LYS A 14 -0.48 -12.95 3.86
CA LYS A 14 -0.44 -11.77 4.72
C LYS A 14 0.33 -10.62 4.07
N ASP A 15 1.51 -10.93 3.53
CA ASP A 15 2.38 -9.95 2.87
C ASP A 15 1.67 -9.33 1.66
N TYR A 16 1.02 -10.13 0.79
CA TYR A 16 0.25 -9.64 -0.34
C TYR A 16 -0.81 -8.60 0.07
N ILE A 17 -1.56 -8.89 1.13
CA ILE A 17 -2.69 -8.05 1.55
C ILE A 17 -2.20 -6.77 2.22
N VAL A 18 -1.23 -6.89 3.14
CA VAL A 18 -0.61 -5.74 3.81
C VAL A 18 0.03 -4.80 2.78
N LEU A 19 0.81 -5.34 1.85
CA LEU A 19 1.51 -4.55 0.85
C LEU A 19 0.54 -3.87 -0.13
N GLN A 20 -0.55 -4.54 -0.52
CA GLN A 20 -1.61 -3.93 -1.33
C GLN A 20 -2.25 -2.73 -0.63
N GLU A 21 -2.55 -2.88 0.66
CA GLU A 21 -3.16 -1.81 1.44
C GLU A 21 -2.18 -0.66 1.67
N MET A 22 -0.92 -0.95 2.01
CA MET A 22 0.13 0.06 2.15
C MET A 22 0.30 0.87 0.86
N PHE A 23 0.36 0.20 -0.29
CA PHE A 23 0.42 0.87 -1.59
C PHE A 23 -0.76 1.84 -1.79
N ARG A 24 -1.99 1.36 -1.59
CA ARG A 24 -3.20 2.20 -1.71
C ARG A 24 -3.18 3.39 -0.75
N LEU A 25 -2.72 3.18 0.49
CA LEU A 25 -2.65 4.21 1.52
C LEU A 25 -1.63 5.29 1.16
N TYR A 26 -0.42 4.92 0.76
CA TYR A 26 0.60 5.89 0.35
C TYR A 26 0.20 6.63 -0.93
N ALA A 27 -0.41 5.94 -1.90
CA ALA A 27 -0.94 6.57 -3.10
C ALA A 27 -2.04 7.60 -2.76
N LYS A 28 -2.96 7.26 -1.86
CA LYS A 28 -3.99 8.20 -1.38
C LYS A 28 -3.36 9.40 -0.66
N LYS A 29 -2.46 9.15 0.29
CA LYS A 29 -1.77 10.20 1.05
C LYS A 29 -1.01 11.16 0.13
N ARG A 30 -0.30 10.63 -0.88
CA ARG A 30 0.37 11.44 -1.91
C ARG A 30 -0.62 12.35 -2.64
N ASN A 31 -1.76 11.80 -3.09
CA ASN A 31 -2.77 12.60 -3.80
C ASN A 31 -3.40 13.68 -2.90
N ASP A 32 -3.56 13.42 -1.60
CA ASP A 32 -4.07 14.42 -0.65
C ASP A 32 -3.03 15.53 -0.40
N LEU A 33 -1.74 15.17 -0.27
CA LEU A 33 -0.63 16.13 -0.19
C LEU A 33 -0.46 16.95 -1.48
N GLU A 34 -0.66 16.35 -2.65
CA GLU A 34 -0.64 17.05 -3.93
C GLU A 34 -1.73 18.12 -4.02
N LYS A 35 -2.94 17.80 -3.54
CA LYS A 35 -4.03 18.78 -3.43
C LYS A 35 -3.68 19.92 -2.47
N GLU A 36 -3.08 19.59 -1.33
CA GLU A 36 -2.64 20.58 -0.35
C GLU A 36 -1.54 21.49 -0.92
N TYR A 37 -0.56 20.90 -1.59
CA TYR A 37 0.51 21.62 -2.28
C TYR A 37 -0.06 22.60 -3.32
N ASN A 38 -0.94 22.13 -4.20
CA ASN A 38 -1.60 22.97 -5.20
C ASN A 38 -2.45 24.08 -4.57
N LYS A 39 -3.13 23.79 -3.45
CA LYS A 39 -3.89 24.78 -2.69
C LYS A 39 -2.97 25.85 -2.10
N LEU A 40 -1.83 25.47 -1.53
CA LEU A 40 -0.84 26.41 -0.99
C LEU A 40 -0.27 27.31 -2.10
N LEU A 41 0.08 26.73 -3.25
CA LEU A 41 0.53 27.51 -4.40
C LEU A 41 -0.53 28.49 -4.89
N ALA A 42 -1.79 28.07 -5.02
CA ALA A 42 -2.87 28.94 -5.45
C ALA A 42 -3.09 30.08 -4.45
N ASN A 43 -3.21 29.77 -3.16
CA ASN A 43 -3.46 30.75 -2.11
C ASN A 43 -2.33 31.78 -1.95
N TYR A 44 -1.08 31.37 -2.16
CA TYR A 44 0.08 32.26 -1.99
C TYR A 44 0.44 33.02 -3.27
N ASN A 45 -0.09 32.65 -4.43
CA ASN A 45 0.09 33.37 -5.70
C ASN A 45 -0.89 34.54 -5.91
N GLU A 46 -1.87 34.78 -5.03
CA GLU A 46 -2.92 35.81 -5.23
C GLU A 46 -2.45 37.28 -5.03
N GLY A 47 -1.16 37.55 -4.82
CA GLY A 47 -0.72 38.92 -4.49
C GLY A 47 0.62 39.36 -5.05
N GLU A 48 1.68 38.57 -4.95
CA GLU A 48 3.04 38.97 -5.35
C GLU A 48 3.92 37.71 -5.52
N ASN A 49 4.84 37.72 -6.49
CA ASN A 49 5.76 36.61 -6.81
C ASN A 49 6.81 36.30 -5.70
N ASN A 50 6.63 36.83 -4.49
CA ASN A 50 7.56 36.71 -3.38
C ASN A 50 6.88 35.98 -2.20
N TYR A 51 7.16 34.69 -2.06
CA TYR A 51 6.80 33.96 -0.86
C TYR A 51 7.57 34.50 0.34
N SER A 52 6.89 34.74 1.46
CA SER A 52 7.58 34.84 2.75
C SER A 52 8.28 33.53 3.09
N LEU A 53 9.30 33.61 3.95
CA LEU A 53 10.07 32.43 4.38
C LEU A 53 9.17 31.34 4.99
N ASP A 54 8.16 31.73 5.77
CA ASP A 54 7.17 30.81 6.37
C ASP A 54 6.28 30.13 5.31
N GLN A 55 5.87 30.86 4.27
CA GLN A 55 5.10 30.29 3.16
C GLN A 55 5.93 29.30 2.34
N ALA A 56 7.20 29.64 2.07
CA ALA A 56 8.14 28.78 1.38
C ALA A 56 8.41 27.49 2.17
N ASP A 57 8.62 27.59 3.49
CA ASP A 57 8.81 26.44 4.37
C ASP A 57 7.59 25.51 4.38
N LYS A 58 6.38 26.07 4.42
CA LYS A 58 5.13 25.27 4.37
C LYS A 58 4.98 24.52 3.05
N ILE A 59 5.20 25.20 1.91
CA ILE A 59 5.17 24.56 0.59
C ILE A 59 6.23 23.45 0.52
N TYR A 60 7.45 23.74 0.97
CA TYR A 60 8.56 22.79 0.94
C TYR A 60 8.30 21.54 1.79
N ASN A 61 7.75 21.69 2.98
CA ASN A 61 7.43 20.56 3.86
C ASN A 61 6.39 19.62 3.24
N VAL A 62 5.30 20.18 2.69
CA VAL A 62 4.26 19.39 2.01
C VAL A 62 4.84 18.69 0.77
N TYR A 63 5.69 19.37 0.00
CA TYR A 63 6.39 18.78 -1.15
C TYR A 63 7.31 17.62 -0.73
N ARG A 64 8.12 17.81 0.31
CA ARG A 64 9.01 16.76 0.85
C ARG A 64 8.23 15.53 1.30
N GLU A 65 7.11 15.73 1.98
CA GLU A 65 6.27 14.62 2.43
C GLU A 65 5.59 13.90 1.25
N MET A 66 5.20 14.63 0.21
CA MET A 66 4.63 14.06 -1.01
C MET A 66 5.64 13.14 -1.72
N ILE A 67 6.89 13.59 -1.89
CA ILE A 67 7.97 12.78 -2.49
C ILE A 67 8.26 11.54 -1.64
N SER A 68 8.29 11.68 -0.31
CA SER A 68 8.46 10.54 0.58
C SER A 68 7.34 9.50 0.44
N CYS A 69 6.09 9.94 0.31
CA CYS A 69 4.95 9.04 0.09
C CYS A 69 5.01 8.36 -1.27
N GLU A 70 5.52 9.03 -2.32
CA GLU A 70 5.71 8.44 -3.63
C GLU A 70 6.74 7.29 -3.59
N GLU A 71 7.87 7.51 -2.93
CA GLU A 71 8.90 6.48 -2.76
C GLU A 71 8.37 5.27 -1.98
N GLN A 72 7.67 5.50 -0.87
CA GLN A 72 7.05 4.43 -0.07
C GLN A 72 5.96 3.67 -0.85
N SER A 73 5.17 4.38 -1.66
CA SER A 73 4.18 3.78 -2.54
C SER A 73 4.84 2.85 -3.56
N LYS A 74 5.93 3.29 -4.20
CA LYS A 74 6.67 2.49 -5.17
C LYS A 74 7.23 1.21 -4.55
N ILE A 75 7.89 1.33 -3.39
CA ILE A 75 8.43 0.17 -2.66
C ILE A 75 7.31 -0.82 -2.30
N ALA A 76 6.19 -0.32 -1.78
CA ALA A 76 5.05 -1.17 -1.44
C ALA A 76 4.46 -1.89 -2.67
N ASN A 77 4.39 -1.21 -3.82
CA ASN A 77 3.91 -1.78 -5.07
C ASN A 77 4.84 -2.85 -5.64
N ASP A 78 6.16 -2.61 -5.61
CA ASP A 78 7.15 -3.57 -6.11
C ASP A 78 7.11 -4.85 -5.28
N ASN A 79 7.13 -4.72 -3.95
CA ASN A 79 6.98 -5.85 -3.02
C ASN A 79 5.63 -6.56 -3.18
N PHE A 80 4.55 -5.81 -3.41
CA PHE A 80 3.23 -6.37 -3.68
C PHE A 80 3.25 -7.25 -4.95
N GLY A 81 3.89 -6.78 -6.01
CA GLY A 81 4.06 -7.55 -7.25
C GLY A 81 4.84 -8.85 -7.04
N GLU A 82 5.88 -8.83 -6.20
CA GLU A 82 6.60 -10.05 -5.82
C GLU A 82 5.70 -11.03 -5.06
N ALA A 83 4.97 -10.56 -4.05
CA ALA A 83 4.03 -11.39 -3.28
C ALA A 83 2.91 -11.97 -4.17
N GLU A 84 2.42 -11.20 -5.15
CA GLU A 84 1.43 -11.67 -6.12
C GLU A 84 1.97 -12.82 -6.98
N ASN A 85 3.21 -12.69 -7.45
CA ASN A 85 3.85 -13.71 -8.27
C ASN A 85 4.07 -15.00 -7.48
N GLU A 86 4.47 -14.90 -6.21
CA GLU A 86 4.58 -16.07 -5.32
C GLU A 86 3.22 -16.73 -5.06
N LEU A 87 2.16 -15.95 -4.83
CA LEU A 87 0.80 -16.51 -4.72
C LEU A 87 0.36 -17.23 -5.99
N LYS A 88 0.69 -16.69 -7.18
CA LYS A 88 0.40 -17.35 -8.46
C LYS A 88 1.12 -18.69 -8.59
N LYS A 89 2.40 -18.76 -8.19
CA LYS A 89 3.16 -20.03 -8.16
C LYS A 89 2.49 -21.05 -7.22
N ILE A 90 2.08 -20.62 -6.03
CA ILE A 90 1.33 -21.45 -5.08
C ILE A 90 0.02 -21.94 -5.71
N GLY A 91 -0.70 -21.07 -6.41
CA GLY A 91 -1.95 -21.40 -7.08
C GLY A 91 -1.81 -22.41 -8.22
N GLN A 92 -0.72 -22.35 -8.97
CA GLN A 92 -0.40 -23.35 -9.99
C GLN A 92 -0.18 -24.74 -9.38
N ILE A 93 0.39 -24.82 -8.17
CA ILE A 93 0.61 -26.07 -7.46
C ILE A 93 -0.69 -26.62 -6.87
N LEU A 94 -1.51 -25.74 -6.28
CA LEU A 94 -2.72 -26.15 -5.58
C LEU A 94 -3.89 -26.47 -6.54
N TYR A 95 -3.91 -25.88 -7.75
CA TYR A 95 -4.86 -26.06 -8.87
C TYR A 95 -6.34 -25.76 -8.54
N GLU A 96 -6.87 -26.37 -7.47
CA GLU A 96 -8.19 -26.15 -6.86
C GLU A 96 -8.07 -26.19 -5.32
N ALA A 97 -8.00 -25.03 -4.70
CA ALA A 97 -8.04 -24.92 -3.24
C ALA A 97 -8.62 -23.56 -2.80
N THR A 98 -9.30 -23.56 -1.66
CA THR A 98 -9.76 -22.33 -0.99
C THR A 98 -9.12 -22.25 0.39
N ILE A 99 -8.47 -21.13 0.67
CA ILE A 99 -7.86 -20.82 1.96
C ILE A 99 -8.59 -19.62 2.55
N HIS A 100 -9.03 -19.77 3.79
CA HIS A 100 -9.51 -18.66 4.60
C HIS A 100 -8.39 -18.21 5.53
N ALA A 101 -8.11 -16.91 5.57
CA ALA A 101 -7.11 -16.35 6.46
C ALA A 101 -7.67 -15.12 7.18
N GLU A 102 -7.33 -15.00 8.46
CA GLU A 102 -7.51 -13.76 9.23
C GLU A 102 -6.19 -13.01 9.27
N ILE A 103 -6.21 -11.76 8.82
CA ILE A 103 -5.00 -10.98 8.64
C ILE A 103 -5.11 -9.73 9.47
N SER A 104 -4.17 -9.58 10.40
CA SER A 104 -4.04 -8.37 11.22
C SER A 104 -3.23 -7.35 10.43
N LEU A 105 -3.87 -6.24 10.10
CA LEU A 105 -3.28 -5.13 9.37
C LEU A 105 -2.73 -4.12 10.39
N PRO A 106 -1.46 -3.73 10.27
CA PRO A 106 -0.85 -2.79 11.20
C PRO A 106 -1.50 -1.41 11.07
N ALA A 107 -1.42 -0.61 12.14
CA ALA A 107 -1.82 0.79 12.08
C ALA A 107 -0.90 1.55 11.10
N ILE A 108 -1.49 2.17 10.07
CA ILE A 108 -0.74 2.91 9.05
C ILE A 108 -1.26 4.35 9.01
N ASN A 109 -0.40 5.34 9.28
CA ASN A 109 -0.68 6.77 9.14
C ASN A 109 -2.05 7.22 9.73
N GLY A 110 -2.30 6.91 11.00
CA GLY A 110 -3.53 7.35 11.70
C GLY A 110 -4.75 6.44 11.51
N THR A 111 -4.67 5.40 10.68
CA THR A 111 -5.65 4.31 10.70
C THR A 111 -5.35 3.33 11.83
N ALA A 112 -6.39 2.89 12.54
CA ALA A 112 -6.25 1.89 13.58
C ALA A 112 -5.91 0.52 12.97
N ALA A 113 -5.13 -0.27 13.70
CA ALA A 113 -4.91 -1.67 13.36
C ALA A 113 -6.27 -2.40 13.35
N HIS A 114 -6.49 -3.22 12.34
CA HIS A 114 -7.74 -3.96 12.19
C HIS A 114 -7.50 -5.32 11.54
N THR A 115 -8.40 -6.26 11.78
CA THR A 115 -8.31 -7.61 11.25
C THR A 115 -9.32 -7.79 10.12
N ARG A 116 -8.87 -8.35 9.00
CA ARG A 116 -9.71 -8.66 7.85
C ARG A 116 -9.72 -10.17 7.59
N SER A 117 -10.90 -10.73 7.38
CA SER A 117 -11.05 -12.09 6.85
C SER A 117 -11.02 -12.03 5.34
N VAL A 118 -10.18 -12.86 4.74
CA VAL A 118 -10.02 -12.97 3.28
C VAL A 118 -10.12 -14.41 2.83
N THR A 119 -10.72 -14.58 1.67
CA THR A 119 -10.83 -15.87 0.99
C THR A 119 -9.95 -15.85 -0.24
N ILE A 120 -9.05 -16.82 -0.31
CA ILE A 120 -8.15 -17.01 -1.44
C ILE A 120 -8.53 -18.28 -2.15
N SER A 121 -8.92 -18.15 -3.41
CA SER A 121 -9.30 -19.27 -4.26
C SER A 121 -8.28 -19.43 -5.37
N PHE A 122 -7.80 -20.65 -5.52
CA PHE A 122 -6.99 -21.09 -6.64
C PHE A 122 -7.90 -21.84 -7.60
N SER A 123 -8.06 -21.33 -8.82
CA SER A 123 -8.92 -21.92 -9.84
C SER A 123 -8.17 -21.96 -11.16
N ASN A 124 -7.89 -23.16 -11.65
CA ASN A 124 -7.14 -23.39 -12.90
C ASN A 124 -5.78 -22.65 -12.91
N GLY A 125 -5.08 -22.64 -11.76
CA GLY A 125 -3.79 -21.95 -11.60
C GLY A 125 -3.88 -20.42 -11.48
N GLY A 126 -5.06 -19.83 -11.56
CA GLY A 126 -5.31 -18.42 -11.25
C GLY A 126 -5.55 -18.21 -9.75
N VAL A 127 -5.19 -17.03 -9.24
CA VAL A 127 -5.40 -16.64 -7.83
C VAL A 127 -6.45 -15.55 -7.76
N THR A 128 -7.49 -15.77 -6.95
CA THR A 128 -8.48 -14.74 -6.64
C THR A 128 -8.50 -14.50 -5.13
N VAL A 129 -8.33 -13.24 -4.73
CA VAL A 129 -8.43 -12.81 -3.33
C VAL A 129 -9.71 -11.99 -3.15
N ARG A 130 -10.57 -12.37 -2.20
CA ARG A 130 -11.84 -11.68 -1.88
C ARG A 130 -11.89 -11.31 -0.40
#